data_AF-A0A7J4V806-F1
#
_entry.id   AF-A0A7J4V806-F1
#
_cell.length_a   1.000
_cell.length_b   1.000
_cell.length_c   1.000
_cell.angle_alpha   90.00
_cell.angle_beta   90.00
_cell.angle_gamma   90.00
#
_symmetry.space_group_name_H-M   'P 1'
#
loop_
_entity.id
_entity.type
_entity.pdbx_description
1 polymer ?
#
loop_
_entity_poly.entity_id
_entity_poly.type
_entity_poly.pdbx_seq_one_letter_code
_entity_poly.pdbx_strand_id
1 'polypeptide(L)'
;MKRIKKSNKLKLFLMNDNLKFTDENFVTQLTHSTYEAGFYRVRFYAVNGRPSAEQTETIEDYYYYPSGGTLRDRHFNIIEYF
;
A
#
# COMPACT_ATOMS: atom_id res chain seq x y z
N MET A 1 -19.84 -0.48 -30.23
CA MET A 1 -18.37 -0.40 -30.01
C MET A 1 -18.04 -0.86 -28.59
N LYS A 2 -17.34 -2.00 -28.44
CA LYS A 2 -16.89 -2.54 -27.15
C LYS A 2 -15.64 -1.80 -26.68
N ARG A 3 -15.70 -1.09 -25.56
CA ARG A 3 -14.50 -0.49 -24.93
C ARG A 3 -14.59 -0.44 -23.40
N ILE A 4 -14.92 -1.57 -22.76
CA ILE A 4 -14.88 -1.70 -21.29
C ILE A 4 -14.35 -3.08 -20.91
N LYS A 5 -13.05 -3.37 -21.12
CA LYS A 5 -12.40 -4.58 -20.54
C LYS A 5 -10.90 -4.44 -20.21
N LYS A 6 -10.19 -3.38 -20.63
CA LYS A 6 -8.74 -3.23 -20.37
C LYS A 6 -8.40 -2.59 -19.02
N SER A 7 -9.28 -1.72 -18.50
CA SER A 7 -9.01 -0.93 -17.28
C SER A 7 -9.05 -1.75 -15.98
N ASN A 8 -10.02 -2.66 -15.83
CA ASN A 8 -10.14 -3.47 -14.60
C ASN A 8 -9.06 -4.55 -14.47
N LYS A 9 -8.52 -5.07 -15.58
CA LYS A 9 -7.52 -6.13 -15.54
C LYS A 9 -6.14 -5.61 -15.12
N LEU A 10 -5.76 -4.39 -15.51
CA LEU A 10 -4.55 -3.73 -14.99
C LEU A 10 -4.69 -3.34 -13.52
N LYS A 11 -5.85 -2.82 -13.10
CA LYS A 11 -6.12 -2.49 -11.70
C LYS A 11 -6.04 -3.71 -10.78
N LEU A 12 -6.50 -4.87 -11.25
CA LEU A 12 -6.50 -6.13 -10.49
C LEU A 12 -5.16 -6.89 -10.59
N PHE A 13 -4.40 -6.73 -11.67
CA PHE A 13 -3.08 -7.38 -11.85
C PHE A 13 -1.98 -6.69 -11.03
N LEU A 14 -2.07 -5.36 -10.84
CA LEU A 14 -1.20 -4.62 -9.91
C LEU A 14 -1.52 -4.91 -8.43
N MET A 15 -2.65 -5.56 -8.14
CA MET A 15 -3.13 -5.71 -6.77
C MET A 15 -2.52 -6.88 -6.00
N ASN A 16 -1.86 -7.86 -6.61
CA ASN A 16 -1.31 -9.01 -5.86
C ASN A 16 0.21 -8.96 -5.69
N ASP A 17 0.95 -8.51 -6.71
CA ASP A 17 2.43 -8.47 -6.66
C ASP A 17 2.96 -7.24 -5.91
N ASN A 18 2.23 -6.11 -5.95
CA ASN A 18 2.64 -4.85 -5.31
C ASN A 18 2.31 -4.76 -3.81
N LEU A 19 1.80 -5.83 -3.20
CA LEU A 19 1.38 -5.84 -1.78
C LEU A 19 2.46 -6.34 -0.83
N LYS A 20 3.58 -6.86 -1.32
CA LYS A 20 4.73 -7.14 -0.46
C LYS A 20 5.36 -5.82 -0.01
N PHE A 21 5.70 -5.73 1.27
CA PHE A 21 6.36 -4.55 1.82
C PHE A 21 7.84 -4.53 1.43
N THR A 22 8.10 -3.97 0.25
CA THR A 22 9.43 -3.72 -0.31
C THR A 22 9.51 -2.27 -0.78
N ASP A 23 10.72 -1.72 -0.90
CA ASP A 23 10.92 -0.33 -1.34
C ASP A 23 10.30 -0.08 -2.73
N GLU A 24 10.51 -1.00 -3.68
CA GLU A 24 9.96 -0.92 -5.03
C GLU A 24 8.42 -0.85 -5.03
N ASN A 25 7.79 -1.74 -4.28
CA ASN A 25 6.33 -1.79 -4.16
C ASN A 25 5.78 -0.56 -3.46
N PHE A 26 6.46 -0.09 -2.41
CA PHE A 26 6.06 1.11 -1.69
C PHE A 26 6.11 2.33 -2.60
N VAL A 27 7.22 2.57 -3.31
CA VAL A 27 7.35 3.67 -4.27
C VAL A 27 6.32 3.54 -5.40
N THR A 28 6.09 2.32 -5.89
CA THR A 28 5.07 2.05 -6.92
C THR A 28 3.68 2.44 -6.42
N GLN A 29 3.30 2.12 -5.18
CA GLN A 29 2.02 2.56 -4.64
C GLN A 29 1.96 4.08 -4.46
N LEU A 30 3.02 4.72 -3.97
CA LEU A 30 3.07 6.18 -3.80
C LEU A 30 2.82 6.92 -5.12
N THR A 31 3.45 6.48 -6.21
CA THR A 31 3.28 7.07 -7.56
C THR A 31 1.87 6.93 -8.14
N HIS A 32 1.07 5.98 -7.65
CA HIS A 32 -0.28 5.69 -8.13
C HIS A 32 -1.38 6.06 -7.11
N SER A 33 -1.00 6.47 -5.90
CA SER A 33 -1.92 6.85 -4.82
C SER A 33 -2.21 8.36 -4.83
N THR A 34 -3.40 8.73 -4.38
CA THR A 34 -3.76 10.14 -4.20
C THR A 34 -3.23 10.63 -2.86
N TYR A 35 -2.57 11.80 -2.87
CA TYR A 35 -2.16 12.49 -1.65
C TYR A 35 -3.35 13.24 -1.06
N GLU A 36 -3.74 12.90 0.17
CA GLU A 36 -4.92 13.44 0.83
C GLU A 36 -4.60 13.74 2.30
N ALA A 37 -5.05 14.89 2.81
CA ALA A 37 -4.95 15.27 4.23
C ALA A 37 -3.55 15.08 4.87
N GLY A 38 -2.48 15.26 4.09
CA GLY A 38 -1.11 15.15 4.60
C GLY A 38 -0.44 13.78 4.44
N PHE A 39 -1.11 12.79 3.84
CA PHE A 39 -0.58 11.43 3.70
C PHE A 39 -0.91 10.78 2.34
N TYR A 40 -0.18 9.71 2.04
CA TYR A 40 -0.52 8.73 1.01
C TYR A 40 -1.08 7.47 1.66
N ARG A 41 -2.18 6.92 1.13
CA ARG A 41 -2.67 5.61 1.54
C ARG A 41 -1.98 4.52 0.74
N VAL A 42 -1.38 3.57 1.44
CA VAL A 42 -0.74 2.37 0.86
C VAL A 42 -1.33 1.12 1.50
N ARG A 43 -1.09 -0.03 0.89
CA ARG A 43 -1.65 -1.31 1.33
C ARG A 43 -0.62 -2.42 1.20
N PHE A 44 -0.48 -3.23 2.25
CA PHE A 44 0.49 -4.33 2.27
C PHE A 44 -0.10 -5.59 2.89
N TYR A 45 0.48 -6.73 2.52
CA TYR A 45 0.40 -7.93 3.35
C TYR A 45 0.83 -7.60 4.78
N ALA A 46 0.22 -8.24 5.76
CA ALA A 46 0.43 -7.92 7.16
C ALA A 46 0.50 -9.16 8.04
N VAL A 47 1.34 -9.07 9.07
CA VAL A 47 1.39 -9.99 10.21
C VAL A 47 1.29 -9.15 11.47
N ASN A 48 0.27 -9.37 12.29
CA ASN A 48 0.04 -8.67 13.55
C ASN A 48 0.07 -7.13 13.40
N GLY A 49 -0.59 -6.59 12.36
CA GLY A 49 -0.66 -5.16 12.09
C GLY A 49 0.63 -4.53 11.54
N ARG A 50 1.67 -5.35 11.28
CA ARG A 50 2.92 -4.89 10.65
C ARG A 50 2.97 -5.29 9.18
N PRO A 51 3.42 -4.40 8.28
CA PRO A 51 3.53 -4.72 6.87
C PRO A 51 4.62 -5.80 6.66
N SER A 52 4.34 -6.73 5.76
CA SER A 52 5.11 -7.95 5.53
C SER A 52 5.74 -7.96 4.15
N ALA A 53 7.04 -8.29 4.08
CA ALA A 53 7.74 -8.54 2.82
C ALA A 53 7.27 -9.83 2.13
N GLU A 54 6.60 -10.73 2.87
CA GLU A 54 6.02 -11.95 2.32
C GLU A 54 4.50 -11.87 2.19
N GLN A 55 3.97 -12.70 1.29
CA GLN A 55 2.52 -12.86 1.14
C GLN A 55 1.92 -13.52 2.37
N THR A 56 0.84 -12.93 2.89
CA THR A 56 0.10 -13.38 4.06
C THR A 56 -1.39 -13.46 3.76
N GLU A 57 -2.17 -14.01 4.68
CA GLU A 57 -3.64 -14.07 4.57
C GLU A 57 -4.30 -12.71 4.82
N THR A 58 -3.61 -11.81 5.54
CA THR A 58 -4.10 -10.49 5.90
C THR A 58 -3.47 -9.41 5.04
N ILE A 59 -4.27 -8.45 4.60
CA ILE A 59 -3.83 -7.24 3.91
C ILE A 59 -4.41 -6.04 4.66
N GLU A 60 -3.58 -5.06 4.98
CA GLU A 60 -3.97 -3.87 5.74
C GLU A 60 -3.63 -2.58 5.00
N ASP A 61 -4.39 -1.52 5.31
CA ASP A 61 -4.10 -0.16 4.85
C ASP A 61 -3.20 0.55 5.86
N TYR A 62 -2.28 1.36 5.34
CA TYR A 62 -1.36 2.18 6.10
C TYR A 62 -1.34 3.61 5.54
N TYR A 63 -0.90 4.55 6.37
CA TYR A 63 -0.84 5.96 6.05
C TYR A 63 0.60 6.45 6.11
N TYR A 64 1.15 6.81 4.96
CA TYR A 64 2.49 7.36 4.85
C TYR A 64 2.48 8.88 4.87
N TYR A 65 3.13 9.46 5.87
CA TYR A 65 3.29 10.91 6.02
C TYR A 65 4.68 11.32 5.51
N PRO A 66 4.79 11.91 4.30
CA PRO A 66 6.08 12.16 3.65
C PRO A 66 6.93 13.21 4.38
N SER A 67 6.32 14.12 5.13
CA SER A 67 7.03 15.16 5.89
C SER A 67 7.96 14.61 6.97
N GLY A 68 7.62 13.43 7.54
CA GLY A 68 8.41 12.76 8.57
C GLY A 68 8.88 11.37 8.18
N GLY A 69 8.69 10.96 6.92
CA GLY A 69 8.98 9.60 6.47
C GLY A 69 8.28 8.51 7.29
N THR A 70 7.14 8.83 7.91
CA THR A 70 6.51 7.98 8.93
C THR A 70 5.37 7.16 8.34
N LEU A 71 5.38 5.85 8.57
CA LEU A 71 4.26 4.97 8.26
C LEU A 71 3.40 4.77 9.52
N ARG A 72 2.09 4.83 9.37
CA ARG A 72 1.14 4.61 10.46
C ARG A 72 0.10 3.56 10.12
N ASP A 73 -0.37 2.85 11.14
CA ASP A 73 -1.48 1.90 11.03
C ASP A 73 -2.85 2.59 10.91
N ARG A 74 -3.91 1.77 10.79
CA ARG A 74 -5.32 2.22 10.77
C ARG A 74 -5.77 2.99 12.03
N HIS A 75 -5.01 2.89 13.12
CA HIS A 75 -5.25 3.57 14.39
C HIS A 75 -4.33 4.79 14.58
N PHE A 76 -3.56 5.15 13.55
CA PHE A 76 -2.56 6.23 13.53
C PHE A 76 -1.39 6.04 14.51
N ASN A 77 -1.14 4.81 14.95
CA ASN A 77 0.09 4.46 15.66
C ASN A 77 1.25 4.41 14.67
N ILE A 78 2.44 4.80 15.11
CA ILE A 78 3.66 4.71 14.30
C ILE A 78 4.03 3.23 14.16
N ILE A 79 4.28 2.79 12.93
CA ILE A 79 4.89 1.48 12.67
C ILE A 79 6.40 1.65 12.83
N GLU A 80 6.93 1.10 13.90
CA GLU A 80 8.36 1.13 14.19
C GLU A 80 9.05 -0.11 13.61
N TYR A 81 10.08 0.13 12.79
CA TYR A 81 10.95 -0.91 12.24
C TYR A 81 12.06 -1.22 13.25
N PHE A 82 11.79 -2.08 14.23
CA PHE A 82 12.82 -2.67 15.09
C PHE A 82 12.82 -4.19 14.95
#